data_AF-A0A844AN58-F1
#
_entry.id   AF-A0A844AN58-F1
#
_cell.length_a   1.000
_cell.length_b   1.000
_cell.length_c   1.000
_cell.angle_alpha   90.00
_cell.angle_beta   90.00
_cell.angle_gamma   90.00
#
_symmetry.space_group_name_H-M   'P 1'
#
loop_
_entity.id
_entity.type
_entity.pdbx_description
1 polymer ?
#
loop_
_entity_poly.entity_id
_entity_poly.type
_entity_poly.pdbx_seq_one_letter_code
_entity_poly.pdbx_strand_id
1 'polypeptide(L)'
;MTDINSPHTAQRHAYSAGLYRITTIANLLLLHWGVYWLMNGLDKFLNRTDVGLFVWYGKDRSTQFGDYLENTGTSLSALEPILYFTGIIELLVSIPLFMILAAAISGKQISQAFLEMSFVLGGVIFVGFSFFDVIFGDRAELWEHGTFLIGLLLSYKLVKDGLQERSQLV
;
A
#
# COMPACT_ATOMS: atom_id res chain seq x y z
N MET A 1 21.16 35.91 26.86
CA MET A 1 19.78 35.94 26.37
C MET A 1 19.84 35.70 24.87
N THR A 2 19.64 34.47 24.43
CA THR A 2 19.55 34.12 23.01
C THR A 2 18.27 34.73 22.45
N ASP A 3 18.40 35.58 21.45
CA ASP A 3 17.26 36.21 20.79
C ASP A 3 16.45 35.14 20.04
N ILE A 4 15.37 34.71 20.69
CA ILE A 4 14.43 33.70 20.20
C ILE A 4 13.75 34.15 18.90
N ASN A 5 13.83 35.43 18.55
CA ASN A 5 13.21 36.02 17.37
C ASN A 5 14.17 36.26 16.19
N SER A 6 15.41 35.75 16.22
CA SER A 6 16.27 35.85 15.04
C SER A 6 15.65 35.13 13.83
N PRO A 7 15.78 35.66 12.59
CA PRO A 7 15.24 35.04 11.38
C PRO A 7 15.69 33.58 11.21
N HIS A 8 16.92 33.26 11.63
CA HIS A 8 17.47 31.92 11.57
C HIS A 8 16.81 30.94 12.55
N THR A 9 16.33 31.39 13.71
CA THR A 9 15.60 30.55 14.68
C THR A 9 14.20 30.22 14.13
N ALA A 10 13.48 31.21 13.62
CA ALA A 10 12.16 31.02 13.01
C ALA A 10 12.20 30.04 11.81
N GLN A 11 13.23 30.17 10.96
CA GLN A 11 13.42 29.29 9.81
C GLN A 11 13.72 27.84 10.23
N ARG A 12 14.54 27.62 11.26
CA ARG A 12 14.81 26.28 11.82
C ARG A 12 13.55 25.62 12.40
N HIS A 13 12.69 26.37 13.09
CA HIS A 13 11.42 25.86 13.60
C HIS A 13 10.43 25.52 12.47
N ALA A 14 10.43 26.30 11.38
CA ALA A 14 9.62 25.99 10.21
C ALA A 14 10.08 24.71 9.50
N TYR A 15 11.38 24.51 9.32
CA TYR A 15 11.93 23.29 8.72
C TYR A 15 11.69 22.04 9.58
N SER A 16 11.87 22.13 10.91
CA SER A 16 11.60 21.00 11.80
C SER A 16 10.11 20.66 11.83
N ALA A 17 9.22 21.65 11.79
CA ALA A 17 7.78 21.44 11.68
C ALA A 17 7.37 20.82 10.33
N GLY A 18 8.00 21.24 9.22
CA GLY A 18 7.74 20.68 7.89
C GLY A 18 8.20 19.23 7.76
N LEU A 19 9.41 18.90 8.23
CA LEU A 19 9.94 17.55 8.21
C LEU A 19 9.12 16.62 9.11
N TYR A 20 8.77 17.08 10.32
CA TYR A 20 7.92 16.33 11.26
C TYR A 20 6.54 16.00 10.66
N ARG A 21 5.93 16.92 9.91
CA ARG A 21 4.65 16.67 9.22
C ARG A 21 4.76 15.58 8.15
N ILE A 22 5.93 15.33 7.59
CA ILE A 22 6.14 14.30 6.58
C ILE A 22 6.48 12.95 7.23
N THR A 23 7.32 12.95 8.27
CA THR A 23 7.92 11.72 8.84
C THR A 23 7.17 11.11 10.02
N THR A 24 5.86 11.40 10.18
CA THR A 24 5.07 10.74 11.23
C THR A 24 4.90 9.25 10.92
N ILE A 25 4.76 8.41 11.96
CA ILE A 25 4.49 6.97 11.80
C ILE A 25 3.24 6.75 10.93
N ALA A 26 2.18 7.52 11.14
CA ALA A 26 0.96 7.44 10.33
C ALA A 26 1.23 7.69 8.84
N ASN A 27 2.01 8.71 8.50
CA ASN A 27 2.34 9.01 7.11
C ASN A 27 3.28 7.97 6.50
N LEU A 28 4.23 7.43 7.28
CA LEU A 28 5.11 6.36 6.83
C LEU A 28 4.33 5.08 6.53
N LEU A 29 3.33 4.74 7.35
CA LEU A 29 2.47 3.58 7.12
C LEU A 29 1.56 3.77 5.90
N LEU A 30 0.98 4.97 5.73
CA LEU A 30 0.21 5.30 4.52
C LEU A 30 1.07 5.22 3.25
N LEU A 31 2.30 5.75 3.31
CA LEU A 31 3.26 5.67 2.21
C LEU A 31 3.63 4.22 1.93
N HIS A 32 3.95 3.44 2.96
CA HIS A 32 4.29 2.03 2.84
C HIS A 32 3.19 1.25 2.13
N TRP A 33 1.94 1.34 2.60
CA TRP A 33 0.83 0.61 1.98
C TRP A 33 0.49 1.13 0.58
N GLY A 34 0.55 2.44 0.36
CA GLY A 34 0.35 3.02 -0.97
C GLY A 34 1.38 2.50 -1.98
N VAL A 35 2.66 2.51 -1.60
CA VAL A 35 3.76 1.97 -2.43
C VAL A 35 3.64 0.47 -2.59
N TYR A 36 3.30 -0.27 -1.53
CA TYR A 36 3.09 -1.72 -1.58
C TYR A 36 2.08 -2.09 -2.67
N TRP A 37 0.88 -1.52 -2.63
CA TRP A 37 -0.18 -1.80 -3.59
C TRP A 37 0.17 -1.35 -5.00
N LEU A 38 0.79 -0.17 -5.13
CA LEU A 38 1.27 0.34 -6.42
C LEU A 38 2.29 -0.61 -7.05
N MET A 39 3.31 -1.01 -6.30
CA MET A 39 4.40 -1.84 -6.80
C MET A 39 3.93 -3.27 -7.07
N ASN A 40 3.09 -3.86 -6.22
CA ASN A 40 2.50 -5.18 -6.49
C ASN A 40 1.65 -5.20 -7.75
N GLY A 41 0.86 -4.14 -7.96
CA GLY A 41 0.05 -3.99 -9.15
C GLY A 41 0.91 -3.84 -10.41
N LEU A 42 1.90 -2.95 -10.38
CA LEU A 42 2.85 -2.75 -11.48
C LEU A 42 3.65 -4.01 -11.82
N ASP A 43 4.01 -4.82 -10.81
CA ASP A 43 4.79 -6.05 -11.01
C ASP A 43 4.10 -7.02 -11.99
N LYS A 44 2.77 -7.05 -12.02
CA LYS A 44 1.99 -7.92 -12.92
C LYS A 44 1.99 -7.47 -14.38
N PHE A 45 2.39 -6.23 -14.66
CA PHE A 45 2.50 -5.69 -16.02
C PHE A 45 3.96 -5.59 -16.49
N LEU A 46 4.89 -5.36 -15.56
CA LEU A 46 6.28 -5.03 -15.86
C LEU A 46 7.26 -6.17 -15.57
N ASN A 47 6.80 -7.33 -15.10
CA ASN A 47 7.66 -8.47 -14.80
C ASN A 47 8.61 -8.81 -15.98
N ARG A 48 9.90 -9.01 -15.68
CA ARG A 48 10.99 -9.25 -16.65
C ARG A 48 11.13 -8.20 -17.77
N THR A 49 10.55 -7.02 -17.62
CA THR A 49 10.57 -5.98 -18.66
C THR A 49 11.71 -4.99 -18.43
N ASP A 50 12.45 -4.64 -19.48
CA ASP A 50 13.38 -3.51 -19.45
C ASP A 50 12.60 -2.19 -19.57
N VAL A 51 12.62 -1.39 -18.49
CA VAL A 51 11.93 -0.09 -18.42
C VAL A 51 12.87 1.09 -18.75
N GLY A 52 14.04 0.81 -19.32
CA GLY A 52 15.03 1.77 -19.82
C GLY A 52 16.07 2.20 -18.79
N LEU A 53 15.69 2.30 -17.51
CA LEU A 53 16.63 2.61 -16.41
C LEU A 53 17.19 1.36 -15.74
N PHE A 54 16.42 0.28 -15.72
CA PHE A 54 16.76 -1.01 -15.15
C PHE A 54 15.82 -2.08 -15.69
N VAL A 55 16.19 -3.34 -15.52
CA VAL A 55 15.29 -4.48 -15.78
C VAL A 55 14.42 -4.71 -14.55
N TRP A 56 13.11 -4.61 -14.72
CA TRP A 56 12.16 -4.90 -13.66
C TRP A 56 12.13 -6.41 -13.42
N TYR A 57 12.92 -6.88 -12.44
CA TYR A 57 13.07 -8.31 -12.19
C TYR A 57 11.75 -8.93 -11.71
N GLY A 58 11.14 -8.34 -10.67
CA GLY A 58 9.79 -8.72 -10.20
C GLY A 58 9.64 -10.18 -9.76
N LYS A 59 8.46 -10.53 -9.23
CA LYS A 59 8.10 -11.93 -8.96
C LYS A 59 7.47 -12.53 -10.22
N ASP A 60 7.95 -13.70 -10.64
CA ASP A 60 7.42 -14.37 -11.85
C ASP A 60 6.03 -14.96 -11.58
N ARG A 61 5.01 -14.10 -11.67
CA ARG A 61 3.61 -14.46 -11.46
C ARG A 61 3.03 -15.24 -12.63
N SER A 62 3.62 -15.13 -13.83
CA SER A 62 3.21 -15.91 -15.00
C SER A 62 3.47 -17.39 -14.78
N THR A 63 4.67 -17.75 -14.34
CA THR A 63 5.00 -19.14 -14.00
C THR A 63 4.17 -19.63 -12.82
N GLN A 64 4.12 -18.88 -11.72
CA GLN A 64 3.38 -19.28 -10.52
C GLN A 64 1.88 -19.50 -10.78
N PHE A 65 1.20 -18.55 -11.45
CA PHE A 65 -0.23 -18.72 -11.76
C PHE A 65 -0.44 -19.75 -12.88
N GLY A 66 0.52 -19.93 -13.80
CA GLY A 66 0.51 -21.03 -14.76
C GLY A 66 0.40 -22.39 -14.05
N ASP A 67 1.27 -22.63 -13.07
CA ASP A 67 1.26 -23.85 -12.26
C ASP A 67 -0.09 -24.05 -11.53
N TYR A 68 -0.69 -22.97 -11.01
CA TYR A 68 -2.02 -23.05 -10.37
C TYR A 68 -3.13 -23.48 -11.33
N LEU A 69 -3.14 -22.94 -12.56
CA LEU A 69 -4.14 -23.27 -13.57
C LEU A 69 -3.97 -24.71 -14.04
N GLU A 70 -2.74 -25.15 -14.30
CA GLU A 70 -2.44 -26.53 -14.69
C GLU A 70 -2.87 -27.53 -13.61
N ASN A 71 -2.53 -27.26 -12.34
CA ASN A 71 -2.88 -28.13 -11.22
C ASN A 71 -4.39 -28.23 -10.95
N THR A 72 -5.16 -27.23 -11.38
CA THR A 72 -6.63 -27.23 -11.25
C THR A 72 -7.36 -27.66 -12.51
N GLY A 73 -6.64 -27.98 -13.60
CA GLY A 73 -7.23 -28.30 -14.90
C GLY A 73 -7.91 -27.09 -15.57
N THR A 74 -7.58 -25.87 -15.12
CA THR A 74 -8.09 -24.62 -15.69
C THR A 74 -7.26 -24.25 -16.92
N SER A 75 -7.89 -23.68 -17.95
CA SER A 75 -7.20 -23.27 -19.17
C SER A 75 -6.17 -22.16 -18.91
N LEU A 76 -4.95 -22.32 -19.45
CA LEU A 76 -3.90 -21.28 -19.43
C LEU A 76 -4.32 -19.97 -20.11
N SER A 77 -5.35 -19.99 -20.96
CA SER A 77 -5.94 -18.77 -21.52
C SER A 77 -6.51 -17.82 -20.47
N ALA A 78 -6.75 -18.28 -19.24
CA ALA A 78 -7.19 -17.46 -18.12
C ALA A 78 -6.04 -16.71 -17.42
N LEU A 79 -4.78 -17.05 -17.69
CA LEU A 79 -3.61 -16.52 -17.00
C LEU A 79 -3.51 -14.99 -17.08
N GLU A 80 -3.40 -14.45 -18.29
CA GLU A 80 -3.28 -13.01 -18.50
C GLU A 80 -4.50 -12.22 -17.97
N PRO A 81 -5.76 -12.65 -18.23
CA PRO A 81 -6.92 -12.00 -17.61
C PRO A 81 -6.87 -11.94 -16.08
N ILE A 82 -6.45 -13.01 -15.41
CA ILE A 82 -6.33 -13.05 -13.95
C ILE A 82 -5.22 -12.09 -13.48
N LEU A 83 -4.06 -12.11 -14.13
CA LEU A 83 -2.94 -11.22 -13.77
C LEU A 83 -3.29 -9.76 -13.98
N TYR A 84 -3.92 -9.39 -15.09
CA TYR A 84 -4.34 -8.01 -15.34
C TYR A 84 -5.45 -7.57 -14.40
N PHE A 85 -6.44 -8.43 -14.15
CA PHE A 85 -7.49 -8.11 -13.19
C PHE A 85 -6.91 -7.86 -11.79
N THR A 86 -6.08 -8.78 -11.29
CA THR A 86 -5.44 -8.64 -9.98
C THR A 86 -4.51 -7.43 -9.92
N GLY A 87 -3.77 -7.14 -10.98
CA GLY A 87 -2.92 -5.94 -11.06
C GLY A 87 -3.72 -4.64 -11.03
N ILE A 88 -4.82 -4.57 -11.79
CA ILE A 88 -5.68 -3.38 -11.81
C ILE A 88 -6.29 -3.13 -10.43
N ILE A 89 -6.85 -4.15 -9.77
CA ILE A 89 -7.48 -3.93 -8.45
C ILE A 89 -6.45 -3.46 -7.41
N GLU A 90 -5.23 -4.00 -7.43
CA GLU A 90 -4.16 -3.57 -6.51
C GLU A 90 -3.75 -2.11 -6.78
N LEU A 91 -3.58 -1.73 -8.05
CA LEU A 91 -3.32 -0.34 -8.43
C LEU A 91 -4.44 0.59 -7.92
N LEU A 92 -5.70 0.18 -8.05
CA LEU A 92 -6.84 0.97 -7.60
C LEU A 92 -6.86 1.16 -6.07
N VAL A 93 -6.41 0.18 -5.28
CA VAL A 93 -6.30 0.31 -3.82
C VAL A 93 -5.21 1.30 -3.40
N SER A 94 -4.16 1.46 -4.20
CA SER A 94 -3.09 2.44 -3.89
C SER A 94 -3.58 3.90 -3.92
N ILE A 95 -4.54 4.22 -4.80
CA ILE A 95 -5.01 5.59 -5.05
C ILE A 95 -5.55 6.27 -3.78
N PRO A 96 -6.56 5.71 -3.07
CA PRO A 96 -7.11 6.40 -1.91
C PRO A 96 -6.09 6.51 -0.75
N LEU A 97 -5.13 5.58 -0.63
CA LEU A 97 -4.04 5.67 0.35
C LEU A 97 -3.13 6.87 0.05
N PHE A 98 -2.75 7.09 -1.21
CA PHE A 98 -1.99 8.28 -1.60
C PHE A 98 -2.79 9.58 -1.46
N MET A 99 -4.10 9.56 -1.71
CA MET A 99 -4.96 10.72 -1.47
C MET A 99 -4.99 11.11 0.02
N ILE A 100 -5.12 10.12 0.92
CA ILE A 100 -5.06 10.35 2.37
C ILE A 100 -3.68 10.86 2.78
N LEU A 101 -2.60 10.28 2.25
CA LEU A 101 -1.25 10.74 2.53
C LEU A 101 -1.05 12.20 2.11
N ALA A 102 -1.48 12.56 0.90
CA ALA A 102 -1.41 13.94 0.39
C ALA A 102 -2.22 14.90 1.26
N ALA A 103 -3.43 14.51 1.68
CA ALA A 103 -4.25 15.29 2.60
C ALA A 103 -3.59 15.45 3.97
N ALA A 104 -3.02 14.36 4.52
CA ALA A 104 -2.36 14.34 5.82
C ALA A 104 -1.14 15.28 5.84
N ILE A 105 -0.27 15.19 4.83
CA ILE A 105 0.91 16.07 4.65
C ILE A 105 0.47 17.53 4.49
N SER A 106 -0.63 17.76 3.78
CA SER A 106 -1.19 19.11 3.57
C SER A 106 -1.91 19.68 4.80
N GLY A 107 -2.01 18.94 5.90
CA GLY A 107 -2.76 19.39 7.08
C GLY A 107 -4.28 19.43 6.88
N LYS A 108 -4.81 18.77 5.85
CA LYS A 108 -6.25 18.77 5.54
C LYS A 108 -7.00 17.80 6.44
N GLN A 109 -8.30 18.07 6.58
CA GLN A 109 -9.25 17.17 7.22
C GLN A 109 -9.52 15.94 6.34
N ILE A 110 -9.62 14.78 6.96
CA ILE A 110 -9.79 13.47 6.34
C ILE A 110 -11.02 12.83 6.98
N SER A 111 -11.93 12.33 6.16
CA SER A 111 -13.10 11.59 6.66
C SER A 111 -12.67 10.26 7.27
N GLN A 112 -13.17 9.93 8.46
CA GLN A 112 -12.97 8.62 9.07
C GLN A 112 -13.48 7.49 8.17
N ALA A 113 -14.63 7.67 7.54
CA ALA A 113 -15.21 6.67 6.62
C ALA A 113 -14.31 6.45 5.39
N PHE A 114 -13.70 7.52 4.87
CA PHE A 114 -12.78 7.40 3.73
C PHE A 114 -11.47 6.70 4.12
N LEU A 115 -10.93 6.99 5.30
CA LEU A 115 -9.78 6.29 5.86
C LEU A 115 -10.08 4.79 6.04
N GLU A 116 -11.19 4.47 6.68
CA GLU A 116 -11.60 3.09 6.93
C GLU A 116 -11.81 2.32 5.63
N MET A 117 -12.54 2.89 4.67
CA MET A 117 -12.76 2.30 3.35
C MET A 117 -11.43 1.99 2.65
N SER A 118 -10.45 2.90 2.71
CA SER A 118 -9.14 2.71 2.06
C SER A 118 -8.38 1.49 2.59
N PHE A 119 -8.44 1.24 3.91
CA PHE A 119 -7.83 0.06 4.52
C PHE A 119 -8.67 -1.20 4.32
N VAL A 120 -10.00 -1.09 4.36
CA VAL A 120 -10.93 -2.21 4.11
C VAL A 120 -10.74 -2.77 2.71
N LEU A 121 -10.55 -1.93 1.68
CA LEU A 121 -10.29 -2.40 0.32
C LEU A 121 -9.07 -3.33 0.25
N GLY A 122 -7.95 -2.93 0.86
CA GLY A 122 -6.76 -3.79 0.94
C GLY A 122 -6.99 -5.07 1.75
N GLY A 123 -7.75 -4.96 2.85
CA GLY A 123 -8.10 -6.11 3.68
C GLY A 123 -8.94 -7.16 2.93
N VAL A 124 -9.92 -6.72 2.15
CA VAL A 124 -10.74 -7.60 1.30
C VAL A 124 -9.88 -8.32 0.26
N ILE A 125 -8.92 -7.63 -0.36
CA ILE A 125 -7.99 -8.27 -1.30
C ILE A 125 -7.15 -9.34 -0.60
N PHE A 126 -6.56 -9.07 0.56
CA PHE A 126 -5.76 -10.09 1.27
C PHE A 126 -6.58 -11.30 1.71
N VAL A 127 -7.82 -11.09 2.17
CA VAL A 127 -8.74 -12.18 2.49
C VAL A 127 -9.05 -13.01 1.24
N GLY A 128 -9.29 -12.34 0.11
CA GLY A 128 -9.50 -13.00 -1.19
C GLY A 128 -8.29 -13.83 -1.61
N PHE A 129 -7.09 -13.27 -1.54
CA PHE A 129 -5.85 -13.99 -1.86
C PHE A 129 -5.63 -15.18 -0.93
N SER A 130 -5.79 -15.01 0.39
CA SER A 130 -5.69 -16.12 1.34
C SER A 130 -6.68 -17.25 1.04
N PHE A 131 -7.89 -16.93 0.59
CA PHE A 131 -8.86 -17.93 0.15
C PHE A 131 -8.35 -18.70 -1.08
N PHE A 132 -7.81 -18.01 -2.08
CA PHE A 132 -7.23 -18.64 -3.27
C PHE A 132 -5.98 -19.47 -2.96
N ASP A 133 -5.12 -19.01 -2.05
CA ASP A 133 -3.92 -19.75 -1.63
C ASP A 133 -4.28 -21.10 -1.02
N VAL A 134 -5.41 -21.20 -0.32
CA VAL A 134 -5.93 -22.48 0.19
C VAL A 134 -6.41 -23.39 -0.94
N ILE A 135 -7.10 -22.84 -1.94
CA ILE A 135 -7.62 -23.59 -3.09
C ILE A 135 -6.49 -24.13 -3.95
N PHE A 136 -5.51 -23.29 -4.28
CA PHE A 136 -4.36 -23.65 -5.11
C PHE A 136 -3.24 -24.34 -4.33
N GLY A 137 -3.36 -24.43 -3.00
CA GLY A 137 -2.44 -25.15 -2.14
C GLY A 137 -1.13 -24.42 -1.84
N ASP A 138 -1.03 -23.12 -2.11
CA ASP A 138 0.17 -22.33 -1.85
C ASP A 138 0.23 -21.87 -0.39
N ARG A 139 0.83 -22.70 0.46
CA ARG A 139 0.95 -22.42 1.90
C ARG A 139 1.94 -21.31 2.22
N ALA A 140 2.89 -21.02 1.32
CA ALA A 140 3.84 -19.94 1.51
C ALA A 140 3.14 -18.59 1.28
N GLU A 141 2.40 -18.43 0.17
CA GLU A 141 1.61 -17.22 -0.09
C GLU A 141 0.53 -17.01 0.99
N LEU A 142 -0.13 -18.09 1.45
CA LEU A 142 -1.12 -17.98 2.52
C LEU A 142 -0.55 -17.35 3.78
N TRP A 143 0.67 -17.72 4.14
CA TRP A 143 1.35 -17.15 5.30
C TRP A 143 1.73 -15.69 5.05
N GLU A 144 2.27 -15.36 3.88
CA GLU A 144 2.58 -13.99 3.47
C GLU A 144 1.33 -13.10 3.52
N HIS A 145 0.25 -13.45 2.82
CA HIS A 145 -1.00 -12.69 2.81
C HIS A 145 -1.64 -12.58 4.19
N GLY A 146 -1.59 -13.63 5.01
CA GLY A 146 -2.06 -13.58 6.39
C GLY A 146 -1.29 -12.57 7.25
N THR A 147 0.04 -12.54 7.11
CA THR A 147 0.87 -11.55 7.83
C THR A 147 0.62 -10.13 7.32
N PHE A 148 0.45 -9.93 6.02
CA PHE A 148 0.10 -8.63 5.45
C PHE A 148 -1.27 -8.13 5.93
N LEU A 149 -2.27 -9.01 6.02
CA LEU A 149 -3.57 -8.66 6.58
C LEU A 149 -3.46 -8.16 8.02
N ILE A 150 -2.73 -8.88 8.89
CA ILE A 150 -2.50 -8.45 10.28
C ILE A 150 -1.75 -7.11 10.30
N GLY A 151 -0.70 -6.96 9.50
CA GLY A 151 0.06 -5.72 9.38
C GLY A 151 -0.81 -4.54 8.94
N LEU A 152 -1.72 -4.76 7.99
CA LEU A 152 -2.63 -3.74 7.47
C LEU A 152 -3.62 -3.29 8.55
N LEU A 153 -4.20 -4.21 9.31
CA LEU A 153 -5.14 -3.92 10.40
C LEU A 153 -4.47 -3.15 11.55
N LEU A 154 -3.25 -3.55 11.93
CA LEU A 154 -2.46 -2.82 12.92
C LEU A 154 -2.10 -1.42 12.42
N SER A 155 -1.74 -1.32 11.13
CA SER A 155 -1.42 -0.03 10.50
C SER A 155 -2.62 0.89 10.47
N TYR A 156 -3.83 0.39 10.16
CA TYR A 156 -5.07 1.18 10.21
C TYR A 156 -5.24 1.81 11.59
N LYS A 157 -5.09 1.03 12.66
CA LYS A 157 -5.20 1.53 14.03
C LYS A 157 -4.19 2.65 14.30
N LEU A 158 -2.92 2.43 13.99
CA LEU A 158 -1.86 3.41 14.24
C LEU A 158 -2.02 4.68 13.40
N VAL A 159 -2.46 4.55 12.15
CA VAL A 159 -2.73 5.69 11.27
C VAL A 159 -3.93 6.49 11.78
N LYS A 160 -4.99 5.82 12.19
CA LYS A 160 -6.19 6.45 12.76
C LYS A 160 -5.84 7.24 14.02
N ASP A 161 -5.17 6.61 14.98
CA ASP A 161 -4.77 7.23 16.24
C ASP A 161 -3.87 8.47 15.94
N GLY A 162 -2.88 8.34 15.06
CA GLY A 162 -1.99 9.45 14.70
C GLY A 162 -2.65 10.58 13.89
N LEU A 163 -3.73 10.33 13.15
CA LEU A 163 -4.52 11.38 12.48
C LEU A 163 -5.48 12.08 13.46
N GLN A 164 -6.03 11.34 14.42
CA GLN A 164 -6.88 11.90 15.49
C GLN A 164 -6.09 12.81 16.42
N GLU A 165 -4.88 12.42 16.84
CA GLU A 165 -3.98 13.25 17.65
C GLU A 165 -3.65 14.59 16.97
N ARG A 166 -3.60 14.60 15.64
CA ARG A 166 -3.37 15.81 14.84
C ARG A 166 -4.65 16.59 14.53
N SER A 167 -5.80 16.17 15.05
CA SER A 167 -7.12 16.76 14.76
C SER A 167 -7.43 16.85 13.27
N GLN A 168 -6.96 15.86 12.49
CA GLN A 168 -7.17 15.78 11.04
C GLN A 168 -8.23 14.75 10.64
N LEU A 169 -8.79 14.01 11.60
CA LEU A 169 -9.84 13.03 11.34
C LEU A 169 -11.20 13.59 11.77
N VAL A 170 -12.18 13.56 10.85
CA VAL A 170 -13.56 14.04 11.03
C VAL A 170 -14.59 13.02 10.60
#